data_AF-A0A1H7Q101-F1
#
_entry.id   AF-A0A1H7Q101-F1
#
_cell.length_a   1.000
_cell.length_b   1.000
_cell.length_c   1.000
_cell.angle_alpha   90.00
_cell.angle_beta   90.00
_cell.angle_gamma   90.00
#
_symmetry.space_group_name_H-M   'P 1'
#
loop_
_entity.id
_entity.type
_entity.pdbx_description
1 polymer ?
#
loop_
_entity_poly.entity_id
_entity_poly.type
_entity_poly.pdbx_seq_one_letter_code
_entity_poly.pdbx_strand_id
1 'polypeptide(L)'
;MELGNVEFEGIYCFDTASVRFAIYPDGPDGARILAQISENTLHDEFGVREMGEQLTAACRKHFDAILPAAIARYRADPHQPVTLTHADFRVSPAAPAARAGR
;
A
#
# COMPACT_ATOMS: atom_id res chain seq x y z
N MET A 1 10.20 25.54 -6.76
CA MET A 1 10.44 24.56 -5.68
C MET A 1 9.77 23.29 -6.16
N GLU A 2 10.55 22.44 -6.83
CA GLU A 2 10.05 21.18 -7.35
C GLU A 2 9.94 20.26 -6.14
N LEU A 3 8.74 20.17 -5.57
CA LEU A 3 8.42 19.14 -4.59
C LEU A 3 8.67 17.83 -5.32
N GLY A 4 9.81 17.19 -5.02
CA GLY A 4 10.18 15.91 -5.60
C GLY A 4 8.98 15.00 -5.50
N ASN A 5 8.36 14.76 -6.65
CA ASN A 5 7.16 13.96 -6.75
C ASN A 5 7.50 12.64 -6.07
N VAL A 6 6.77 12.26 -5.02
CA VAL A 6 6.84 10.87 -4.57
C VAL A 6 6.27 10.09 -5.74
N GLU A 7 7.15 9.60 -6.61
CA GLU A 7 6.75 8.90 -7.81
C GLU A 7 6.10 7.60 -7.38
N PHE A 8 4.81 7.47 -7.69
CA PHE A 8 4.12 6.20 -7.53
C PHE A 8 4.75 5.21 -8.50
N GLU A 9 5.61 4.35 -7.97
CA GLU A 9 6.23 3.27 -8.73
C GLU A 9 5.49 1.97 -8.43
N GLY A 10 4.55 1.63 -9.31
CA GLY A 10 3.74 0.42 -9.16
C GLY A 10 3.30 -0.19 -10.48
N ILE A 11 3.04 -1.49 -10.42
CA ILE A 11 2.62 -2.33 -11.54
C ILE A 11 1.32 -3.05 -11.19
N TYR A 12 0.44 -3.21 -12.18
CA TYR A 12 -0.73 -4.08 -12.03
C TYR A 12 -0.33 -5.53 -12.31
N CYS A 13 -0.61 -6.42 -11.36
CA CYS A 13 -0.39 -7.85 -11.47
C CYS A 13 -1.71 -8.53 -11.81
N PHE A 14 -1.90 -8.85 -13.09
CA PHE A 14 -3.12 -9.49 -13.60
C PHE A 14 -3.40 -10.85 -12.97
N ASP A 15 -2.37 -11.65 -12.72
CA ASP A 15 -2.48 -12.98 -12.12
C ASP A 15 -3.17 -12.99 -10.75
N THR A 16 -2.91 -11.95 -9.95
CA THR A 16 -3.42 -11.81 -8.58
C THR A 16 -4.45 -10.70 -8.44
N ALA A 17 -4.89 -10.11 -9.56
CA ALA A 17 -5.75 -8.93 -9.61
C ALA A 17 -5.35 -7.87 -8.55
N SER A 18 -4.06 -7.52 -8.49
CA SER A 18 -3.50 -6.70 -7.43
C SER A 18 -2.47 -5.71 -7.97
N VAL A 19 -2.42 -4.51 -7.41
CA VAL A 19 -1.38 -3.52 -7.72
C VAL A 19 -0.24 -3.68 -6.74
N ARG A 20 0.98 -3.90 -7.24
CA ARG A 20 2.21 -3.90 -6.45
C ARG A 20 2.92 -2.58 -6.61
N PHE A 21 3.39 -1.98 -5.53
CA PHE A 21 4.05 -0.69 -5.54
C PHE A 21 5.19 -0.62 -4.52
N ALA A 22 6.16 0.25 -4.78
CA ALA A 22 7.26 0.50 -3.86
C ALA A 22 6.86 1.53 -2.80
N ILE A 23 7.27 1.29 -1.56
CA ILE A 23 7.21 2.25 -0.45
C ILE A 23 8.58 2.42 0.19
N TYR A 24 8.76 3.57 0.81
CA TYR A 24 9.99 3.99 1.44
C TYR A 24 9.69 4.46 2.87
N PRO A 25 9.57 3.54 3.85
CA PRO A 25 9.16 3.86 5.21
C PRO A 25 10.12 4.81 5.95
N ASP A 26 11.40 4.84 5.54
CA ASP A 26 12.47 5.68 6.09
C ASP A 26 12.86 6.85 5.15
N GLY A 27 12.10 7.08 4.07
CA GLY A 27 12.40 8.10 3.05
C GLY A 27 13.22 7.56 1.86
N PRO A 28 13.58 8.43 0.89
CA PRO A 28 14.13 8.01 -0.41
C PRO A 28 15.47 7.25 -0.33
N ASP A 29 16.30 7.53 0.67
CA ASP A 29 17.54 6.80 0.95
C ASP A 29 17.32 5.53 1.81
N GLY A 30 16.08 5.27 2.20
CA GLY A 30 15.66 4.16 3.04
C GLY A 30 15.49 2.83 2.32
N ALA A 31 15.12 1.80 3.08
CA ALA A 31 14.83 0.49 2.51
C ALA A 31 13.63 0.56 1.57
N ARG A 32 13.81 0.11 0.32
CA ARG A 32 12.72 -0.04 -0.64
C ARG A 32 11.93 -1.31 -0.30
N ILE A 33 10.68 -1.15 0.10
CA ILE A 33 9.78 -2.26 0.42
C ILE A 33 8.69 -2.37 -0.65
N LEU A 34 8.38 -3.60 -1.06
CA LEU A 34 7.28 -3.86 -1.99
C LEU A 34 5.99 -4.11 -1.19
N ALA A 35 5.00 -3.27 -1.44
CA ALA A 35 3.64 -3.44 -0.94
C ALA A 35 2.71 -3.84 -2.08
N GLN A 36 1.59 -4.47 -1.73
CA GLN A 36 0.55 -4.82 -2.69
C GLN A 36 -0.84 -4.52 -2.14
N ILE A 37 -1.76 -4.16 -3.01
CA ILE A 37 -3.17 -3.96 -2.70
C ILE A 37 -4.02 -4.62 -3.78
N SER A 38 -5.02 -5.40 -3.36
CA SER A 38 -5.90 -6.11 -4.29
C SER A 38 -6.95 -5.18 -4.91
N GLU A 39 -7.37 -5.49 -6.13
CA GLU A 39 -8.44 -4.79 -6.86
C GLU A 39 -9.71 -4.71 -5.99
N ASN A 40 -10.11 -5.82 -5.36
CA ASN A 40 -11.26 -5.83 -4.46
C ASN A 40 -11.17 -4.79 -3.33
N THR A 41 -9.99 -4.62 -2.72
CA THR A 41 -9.79 -3.61 -1.67
C THR A 41 -9.91 -2.20 -2.24
N LEU A 42 -9.35 -1.94 -3.43
CA LEU A 42 -9.47 -0.65 -4.10
C LEU A 42 -10.93 -0.32 -4.46
N HIS A 43 -11.68 -1.32 -4.89
CA HIS A 43 -13.09 -1.17 -5.24
C HIS A 43 -13.95 -0.93 -3.99
N ASP A 44 -13.75 -1.69 -2.92
CA ASP A 44 -14.55 -1.61 -1.69
C ASP A 44 -14.24 -0.34 -0.88
N GLU A 45 -12.97 -0.02 -0.67
CA GLU A 45 -12.56 1.07 0.23
C GLU A 45 -12.46 2.43 -0.48
N PHE A 46 -12.07 2.45 -1.76
CA PHE A 46 -11.89 3.70 -2.51
C PHE A 46 -12.97 3.91 -3.59
N GLY A 47 -13.88 2.95 -3.78
CA GLY A 47 -14.92 3.04 -4.80
C GLY A 47 -14.37 3.06 -6.23
N VAL A 48 -13.13 2.60 -6.43
CA VAL A 48 -12.47 2.54 -7.73
C VAL A 48 -13.27 1.59 -8.61
N ARG A 49 -13.61 2.02 -9.84
CA ARG A 49 -14.33 1.18 -10.82
C ARG A 49 -13.42 0.74 -11.96
N GLU A 50 -12.26 1.36 -12.05
CA GLU A 50 -11.19 1.04 -12.95
C GLU A 50 -10.68 -0.39 -12.71
N MET A 51 -10.26 -1.04 -13.79
CA MET A 51 -9.69 -2.39 -13.78
C MET A 51 -8.41 -2.43 -14.58
N GLY A 52 -7.59 -3.45 -14.32
CA GLY A 52 -6.37 -3.68 -15.09
C GLY A 52 -5.35 -2.55 -14.91
N GLU A 53 -4.79 -2.11 -16.04
CA GLU A 53 -3.77 -1.05 -16.08
C GLU A 53 -4.27 0.31 -15.58
N GLN A 54 -5.59 0.52 -15.52
CA GLN A 54 -6.16 1.75 -14.96
C GLN A 54 -6.14 1.78 -13.42
N LEU A 55 -5.97 0.62 -12.76
CA LEU A 55 -5.84 0.55 -11.30
C LEU A 55 -4.56 1.20 -10.79
N THR A 56 -3.46 1.18 -11.54
CA THR A 56 -2.23 1.89 -11.12
C THR A 56 -2.46 3.40 -11.10
N ALA A 57 -3.22 3.94 -12.05
CA ALA A 57 -3.59 5.35 -12.06
C ALA A 57 -4.52 5.71 -10.88
N ALA A 58 -5.50 4.85 -10.59
CA ALA A 58 -6.36 5.01 -9.42
C ALA A 58 -5.57 4.92 -8.10
N CYS A 59 -4.69 3.92 -7.95
CA CYS A 59 -3.77 3.81 -6.82
C CYS A 59 -2.93 5.07 -6.64
N ARG A 60 -2.37 5.62 -7.73
CA ARG A 60 -1.59 6.86 -7.68
C ARG A 60 -2.41 8.04 -7.16
N LYS A 61 -3.68 8.15 -7.58
CA LYS A 61 -4.59 9.21 -7.12
C LYS A 61 -4.94 9.09 -5.63
N HIS A 62 -5.01 7.87 -5.12
CA HIS A 62 -5.31 7.58 -3.72
C HIS A 62 -4.07 7.27 -2.88
N PHE A 63 -2.87 7.53 -3.41
CA PHE A 63 -1.62 7.11 -2.79
C PHE A 63 -1.38 7.78 -1.43
N ASP A 64 -1.85 9.01 -1.23
CA ASP A 64 -1.82 9.71 0.05
C ASP A 64 -2.52 8.94 1.20
N ALA A 65 -3.51 8.10 0.89
CA ALA A 65 -4.19 7.25 1.88
C ALA A 65 -3.59 5.83 1.94
N ILE A 66 -3.13 5.31 0.80
CA ILE A 66 -2.55 3.95 0.68
C ILE A 66 -1.15 3.89 1.32
N LEU A 67 -0.31 4.91 1.09
CA LEU A 67 1.06 4.97 1.58
C LEU A 67 1.16 4.88 3.12
N PRO A 68 0.44 5.69 3.93
CA PRO A 68 0.51 5.58 5.38
C PRO A 68 0.01 4.23 5.89
N ALA A 69 -1.01 3.64 5.27
CA ALA A 69 -1.48 2.29 5.62
C ALA A 69 -0.40 1.23 5.32
N ALA A 70 0.26 1.31 4.16
CA ALA A 70 1.36 0.41 3.80
C ALA A 70 2.53 0.49 4.78
N ILE A 71 2.91 1.71 5.17
CA ILE A 71 3.97 1.96 6.14
C ILE A 71 3.56 1.44 7.53
N ALA A 72 2.33 1.68 7.96
CA ALA A 72 1.83 1.16 9.24
C ALA A 72 1.86 -0.37 9.28
N ARG A 73 1.42 -1.02 8.19
CA ARG A 73 1.43 -2.47 8.05
C ARG A 73 2.84 -3.06 8.05
N TYR A 74 3.78 -2.41 7.37
CA TYR A 74 5.21 -2.77 7.40
C TYR A 74 5.80 -2.61 8.80
N ARG A 75 5.51 -1.51 9.49
CA ARG A 75 6.00 -1.27 10.86
C ARG A 75 5.42 -2.26 11.88
N ALA A 76 4.19 -2.73 11.64
CA ALA A 76 3.57 -3.76 12.47
C ALA A 76 4.24 -5.12 12.29
N ASP A 77 4.62 -5.49 11.06
CA ASP A 77 5.39 -6.71 10.77
C ASP A 77 6.33 -6.51 9.58
N PRO A 78 7.62 -6.18 9.81
CA PRO A 78 8.56 -5.84 8.73
C PRO A 78 9.13 -7.07 8.00
N HIS A 79 8.83 -8.28 8.49
CA HIS A 79 9.33 -9.53 7.91
C HIS A 79 8.33 -10.17 6.95
N GLN A 80 7.06 -9.77 6.98
CA GLN A 80 6.02 -10.25 6.08
C GLN A 80 5.83 -9.34 4.85
N PRO A 81 5.38 -9.90 3.72
CA PRO A 81 4.98 -9.11 2.57
C PRO A 81 3.84 -8.16 2.94
N VAL A 82 4.02 -6.87 2.62
CA VAL A 82 3.03 -5.83 2.92
C VAL A 82 1.85 -6.01 1.97
N THR A 83 0.75 -6.56 2.47
CA THR A 83 -0.49 -6.75 1.72
C THR A 83 -1.59 -5.95 2.37
N LEU A 84 -2.07 -4.93 1.67
CA LEU A 84 -3.16 -4.07 2.12
C LEU A 84 -4.51 -4.70 1.79
N THR A 85 -5.35 -4.74 2.80
CA THR A 85 -6.69 -5.29 2.79
C THR A 85 -7.67 -4.24 3.31
N HIS A 86 -8.98 -4.49 3.16
CA HIS A 86 -10.01 -3.62 3.72
C HIS A 86 -9.83 -3.38 5.25
N ALA A 87 -9.24 -4.33 5.98
CA ALA A 87 -8.98 -4.17 7.41
C ALA A 87 -7.99 -3.03 7.73
N ASP A 88 -7.04 -2.74 6.82
CA ASP A 88 -6.04 -1.68 6.98
C ASP A 88 -6.64 -0.27 6.85
N PHE A 89 -7.83 -0.16 6.24
CA PHE A 89 -8.53 1.10 5.99
C PHE A 89 -9.72 1.32 6.93
N ARG A 90 -10.33 0.23 7.43
CA ARG A 90 -11.48 0.28 8.35
C ARG A 90 -11.14 0.67 9.79
N VAL A 91 -9.86 0.69 10.18
CA VAL A 91 -9.44 1.04 11.54
C VAL A 91 -8.25 2.01 11.51
N SER A 92 -8.46 3.24 11.98
CA SER A 92 -7.39 4.11 12.47
C SER A 92 -7.83 4.69 13.82
N PRO A 93 -6.98 4.81 14.87
CA PRO A 93 -5.59 4.36 15.04
C PRO A 93 -5.43 3.34 16.20
N ALA A 94 -4.52 2.38 16.11
CA ALA A 94 -3.76 1.94 17.27
C ALA A 94 -2.49 1.18 16.88
N ALA A 95 -1.40 1.54 17.55
CA ALA A 95 -0.10 0.91 17.58
C ALA A 95 -0.17 -0.59 17.98
N PRO A 96 0.92 -1.35 17.80
CA PRO A 96 0.90 -2.75 17.39
C PRO A 96 0.57 -3.73 18.52
N ALA A 97 -0.16 -4.80 18.17
CA ALA A 97 -0.17 -6.01 18.98
C ALA A 97 1.16 -6.75 18.77
N ALA A 98 2.15 -6.36 19.57
CA ALA A 98 3.29 -7.20 19.85
C ALA A 98 2.84 -8.55 20.46
N ARG A 99 3.59 -9.62 20.12
CA ARG A 99 3.57 -11.03 20.60
C ARG A 99 2.73 -11.99 19.75
N ALA A 100 3.14 -13.24 19.52
CA ALA A 100 4.02 -14.15 20.25
C ALA A 100 4.89 -14.96 19.24
N GLY A 101 6.15 -15.32 19.50
CA GLY A 101 6.65 -15.97 20.70
C GLY A 101 6.60 -17.49 20.52
N ARG A 102 7.70 -18.11 20.08
CA ARG A 102 8.43 -19.19 20.78
C ARG A 102 9.60 -19.69 19.95
#